data_AF-A0AAD9NP26-F1
#
_entry.id   AF-A0AAD9NP26-F1
#
_cell.length_a   1.000
_cell.length_b   1.000
_cell.length_c   1.000
_cell.angle_alpha   90.00
_cell.angle_beta   90.00
_cell.angle_gamma   90.00
#
_symmetry.space_group_name_H-M   'P 1'
#
loop_
_entity.id
_entity.type
_entity.pdbx_description
1 polymer ?
#
loop_
_entity_poly.entity_id
_entity_poly.type
_entity_poly.pdbx_seq_one_letter_code
_entity_poly.pdbx_strand_id
1 'polypeptide(L)'
;MVAVFFEKFSRFQLEEFLGYTSSNWMLSMEEIKVPSELPLGLISQMLSFTENYAMYMIPVDDKLEYPLDMREVHQVIRELVIGIYVCNQLPAITLDANFDKSTTCHIPPAYIDTRVGQILISLDYMLKGLWHGAYMPKEKRTKFTERWRSNVDVNTTNGKPETKKPLLPEFISAGLKDILREPEYENIGDSLQVPENLAEFFRSHVDHISLRITIFQKHIFQHRNLFRIDADWFVSSVVDTSTGNELKDHNTYEKLNTILQLQETVLKENLENKTVVRKQMYLLRLISFLVPFLIAMKKRMSVPILMRMLPNLFGDAVKTEKELPPLMVGPDFLCKNFFVDNKYFNLHGGIQVDFETPAPEHLDDSIIDAYEEIELITMRHLQNCLEQPPTIQPDSYPIPVITIDGVKYHVFKIEFETFYAQYPPKPKWVQLMMDYISKTKPKRLPVHDLSLHEYFKKFYGTKEAIKCKNLHVGLRATAERGLVAMFMTLCRKCPPTRLNKADETGRTLMHHAALNNHPDIITLLLVNQADINTKMILFNTAHGVQGQCLSALLCVVQVGLRFNLFLLMIYILVASLNQLNK
;
A
#
# COMPACT_ATOMS: atom_id res chain seq x y z
N MET A 1 12.47 -12.53 21.56
CA MET A 1 11.29 -12.17 20.75
C MET A 1 11.38 -10.73 20.24
N VAL A 2 11.41 -9.71 21.11
CA VAL A 2 11.50 -8.29 20.69
C VAL A 2 12.76 -7.99 19.88
N ALA A 3 13.96 -8.32 20.40
CA ALA A 3 15.21 -8.08 19.67
C ALA A 3 15.24 -8.77 18.29
N VAL A 4 14.86 -10.06 18.25
CA VAL A 4 14.74 -10.87 17.01
C VAL A 4 13.82 -10.22 15.97
N PHE A 5 12.70 -9.61 16.39
CA PHE A 5 11.82 -8.88 15.46
C PHE A 5 12.53 -7.71 14.77
N PHE A 6 13.40 -7.00 15.48
CA PHE A 6 14.10 -5.82 14.95
C PHE A 6 15.40 -6.17 14.22
N GLU A 7 16.00 -7.33 14.48
CA GLU A 7 17.23 -7.81 13.82
C GLU A 7 17.08 -8.02 12.31
N LYS A 8 15.84 -8.24 11.81
CA LYS A 8 15.60 -8.40 10.36
C LYS A 8 15.78 -7.10 9.56
N PHE A 9 15.73 -5.93 10.22
CA PHE A 9 15.80 -4.64 9.53
C PHE A 9 17.24 -4.21 9.29
N SER A 10 17.54 -3.78 8.06
CA SER A 10 18.76 -3.02 7.81
C SER A 10 18.73 -1.69 8.56
N ARG A 11 19.89 -1.03 8.68
CA ARG A 11 19.98 0.29 9.33
C ARG A 11 18.95 1.29 8.77
N PHE A 12 18.89 1.42 7.45
CA PHE A 12 17.93 2.30 6.77
C PHE A 12 16.48 1.91 7.09
N GLN A 13 16.16 0.62 7.03
CA GLN A 13 14.80 0.13 7.29
C GLN A 13 14.39 0.37 8.74
N LEU A 14 15.32 0.24 9.69
CA LEU A 14 15.06 0.55 11.09
C LEU A 14 14.88 2.05 11.33
N GLU A 15 15.68 2.89 10.68
CA GLU A 15 15.52 4.36 10.73
C GLU A 15 14.14 4.77 10.20
N GLU A 16 13.74 4.27 9.02
CA GLU A 16 12.40 4.49 8.46
C GLU A 16 11.30 3.94 9.38
N PHE A 17 11.44 2.70 9.87
CA PHE A 17 10.48 2.08 10.80
C PHE A 17 10.20 3.01 11.99
N LEU A 18 11.26 3.57 12.60
CA LEU A 18 11.15 4.44 13.77
C LEU A 18 10.52 5.79 13.40
N GLY A 19 10.72 6.29 12.19
CA GLY A 19 10.03 7.47 11.67
C GLY A 19 8.52 7.24 11.57
N TYR A 20 8.13 6.10 10.98
CA TYR A 20 6.74 5.72 10.78
C TYR A 20 5.91 5.60 12.06
N THR A 21 6.53 5.23 13.20
CA THR A 21 5.80 5.14 14.48
C THR A 21 5.13 6.44 14.93
N SER A 22 5.51 7.57 14.32
CA SER A 22 5.10 8.94 14.68
C SER A 22 4.41 9.70 13.57
N SER A 23 4.18 9.06 12.42
CA SER A 23 3.70 9.76 11.23
C SER A 23 2.24 9.45 10.90
N ASN A 24 1.64 8.41 11.48
CA ASN A 24 0.25 8.09 11.22
C ASN A 24 -0.68 8.92 12.12
N TRP A 25 -1.43 9.84 11.51
CA TRP A 25 -2.31 10.79 12.22
C TRP A 25 -3.34 10.13 13.14
N MET A 26 -3.83 8.93 12.79
CA MET A 26 -4.88 8.23 13.55
C MET A 26 -4.30 7.30 14.62
N LEU A 27 -3.19 6.62 14.33
CA LEU A 27 -2.61 5.63 15.23
C LEU A 27 -1.64 6.24 16.24
N SER A 28 -1.10 7.43 15.96
CA SER A 28 -0.09 8.12 16.78
C SER A 28 -0.63 9.35 17.50
N MET A 29 -1.93 9.38 17.87
CA MET A 29 -2.58 10.51 18.55
C MET A 29 -1.90 10.96 19.87
N GLU A 30 -1.18 10.06 20.55
CA GLU A 30 -0.38 10.40 21.74
C GLU A 30 0.78 11.37 21.40
N GLU A 31 1.35 11.26 20.19
CA GLU A 31 2.44 12.10 19.71
C GLU A 31 1.96 13.25 18.81
N ILE A 32 0.88 13.03 18.05
CA ILE A 32 0.31 13.96 17.08
C ILE A 32 -0.88 14.69 17.71
N LYS A 33 -0.65 15.92 18.16
CA LYS A 33 -1.70 16.79 18.72
C LYS A 33 -2.44 17.58 17.64
N VAL A 34 -2.80 16.93 16.54
CA VAL A 34 -3.66 17.52 15.51
C VAL A 34 -5.09 17.04 15.77
N PRO A 35 -6.05 17.93 16.03
CA PRO A 35 -7.43 17.50 16.22
C PRO A 35 -7.93 16.88 14.91
N SER A 36 -8.46 15.66 15.01
CA SER A 36 -8.94 14.90 13.86
C SER A 36 -10.26 14.21 14.20
N GLU A 37 -11.19 14.22 13.25
CA GLU A 37 -12.37 13.38 13.33
C GLU A 37 -12.03 11.95 12.91
N LEU A 38 -12.70 11.00 13.54
CA LEU A 38 -12.50 9.58 13.27
C LEU A 38 -13.22 9.19 11.98
N PRO A 39 -12.63 8.31 11.15
CA PRO A 39 -13.31 7.77 9.98
C PRO A 39 -14.70 7.22 10.29
N LEU A 40 -15.63 7.43 9.36
CA LEU A 40 -16.99 6.90 9.44
C LEU A 40 -17.02 5.37 9.28
N GLY A 41 -18.17 4.79 9.61
CA GLY A 41 -18.40 3.34 9.55
C GLY A 41 -17.79 2.59 10.72
N LEU A 42 -17.14 1.46 10.45
CA LEU A 42 -16.71 0.50 11.47
C LEU A 42 -15.85 1.10 12.60
N ILE A 43 -15.02 2.11 12.31
CA ILE A 43 -14.14 2.73 13.33
C ILE A 43 -14.92 3.56 14.38
N SER A 44 -16.05 4.14 14.00
CA SER A 44 -16.83 5.06 14.84
C SER A 44 -18.24 4.55 15.18
N GLN A 45 -18.83 3.70 14.34
CA GLN A 45 -20.23 3.27 14.37
C GLN A 45 -20.41 1.75 14.56
N MET A 46 -19.33 0.99 14.81
CA MET A 46 -19.46 -0.45 15.15
C MET A 46 -20.40 -0.64 16.34
N LEU A 47 -21.31 -1.61 16.27
CA LEU A 47 -22.18 -1.94 17.41
C LEU A 47 -21.32 -2.55 18.54
N SER A 48 -21.66 -2.25 19.78
CA SER A 48 -21.02 -2.85 20.95
C SER A 48 -21.43 -4.32 21.10
N PHE A 49 -20.50 -5.17 21.51
CA PHE A 49 -20.75 -6.57 21.85
C PHE A 49 -19.91 -6.93 23.10
N THR A 50 -20.33 -7.95 23.86
CA THR A 50 -19.75 -8.29 25.18
C THR A 50 -18.80 -9.48 25.14
N GLU A 51 -18.87 -10.27 24.07
CA GLU A 51 -18.07 -11.44 23.84
C GLU A 51 -16.59 -11.08 23.70
N ASN A 52 -15.72 -11.91 24.24
CA ASN A 52 -14.27 -11.77 24.10
C ASN A 52 -13.75 -12.36 22.78
N TYR A 53 -14.62 -12.58 21.80
CA TYR A 53 -14.25 -13.07 20.47
C TYR A 53 -15.19 -12.45 19.43
N ALA A 54 -14.72 -12.34 18.19
CA ALA A 54 -15.53 -11.95 17.05
C ALA A 54 -15.46 -13.05 15.98
N MET A 55 -16.58 -13.27 15.32
CA MET A 55 -16.75 -14.24 14.24
C MET A 55 -16.87 -13.52 12.90
N TYR A 56 -16.29 -14.11 11.87
CA TYR A 56 -16.23 -13.53 10.53
C TYR A 56 -16.78 -14.52 9.52
N MET A 57 -17.58 -14.01 8.60
CA MET A 57 -18.12 -14.72 7.46
C MET A 57 -17.64 -14.03 6.19
N ILE A 58 -17.08 -14.81 5.28
CA ILE A 58 -16.66 -14.33 3.96
C ILE A 58 -17.30 -15.23 2.91
N PRO A 59 -18.03 -14.69 1.92
CA PRO A 59 -18.57 -15.48 0.82
C PRO A 59 -17.47 -16.28 0.12
N VAL A 60 -17.68 -17.57 -0.07
CA VAL A 60 -16.72 -18.45 -0.77
C VAL A 60 -16.69 -18.07 -2.25
N ASP A 61 -15.48 -17.96 -2.80
CA ASP A 61 -15.29 -17.82 -4.23
C ASP A 61 -15.28 -19.22 -4.87
N ASP A 62 -16.39 -19.61 -5.52
CA ASP A 62 -16.52 -20.92 -6.16
C ASP A 62 -15.48 -21.16 -7.28
N LYS A 63 -14.82 -20.11 -7.79
CA LYS A 63 -13.75 -20.24 -8.81
C LYS A 63 -12.36 -20.45 -8.18
N LEU A 64 -12.27 -20.56 -6.86
CA LEU A 64 -11.03 -20.77 -6.13
C LEU A 64 -10.81 -22.27 -5.90
N GLU A 65 -9.85 -22.84 -6.61
CA GLU A 65 -9.57 -24.29 -6.58
C GLU A 65 -9.06 -24.79 -5.21
N TYR A 66 -8.34 -23.95 -4.46
CA TYR A 66 -7.78 -24.27 -3.15
C TYR A 66 -8.30 -23.31 -2.08
N PRO A 67 -9.00 -23.80 -1.04
CA PRO A 67 -9.61 -22.94 -0.03
C PRO A 67 -8.56 -22.17 0.79
N LEU A 68 -9.03 -21.13 1.48
CA LEU A 68 -8.20 -20.43 2.45
C LEU A 68 -7.72 -21.35 3.56
N ASP A 69 -6.50 -21.10 4.01
CA ASP A 69 -5.88 -21.80 5.12
C ASP A 69 -5.91 -20.94 6.39
N MET A 70 -6.34 -21.50 7.50
CA MET A 70 -6.47 -20.81 8.78
C MET A 70 -5.12 -20.33 9.31
N ARG A 71 -4.02 -21.03 9.01
CA ARG A 71 -2.66 -20.57 9.38
C ARG A 71 -2.28 -19.31 8.62
N GLU A 72 -2.64 -19.23 7.35
CA GLU A 72 -2.41 -18.05 6.52
C GLU A 72 -3.25 -16.86 7.00
N VAL A 73 -4.54 -17.08 7.35
CA VAL A 73 -5.41 -16.06 7.95
C VAL A 73 -4.84 -15.57 9.29
N HIS A 74 -4.43 -16.49 10.18
CA HIS A 74 -3.78 -16.13 11.44
C HIS A 74 -2.47 -15.36 11.24
N GLN A 75 -1.68 -15.70 10.23
CA GLN A 75 -0.46 -14.96 9.89
C GLN A 75 -0.79 -13.51 9.51
N VAL A 76 -1.79 -13.30 8.65
CA VAL A 76 -2.26 -11.96 8.25
C VAL A 76 -2.74 -11.16 9.46
N ILE A 77 -3.59 -11.75 10.31
CA ILE A 77 -4.11 -11.08 11.51
C ILE A 77 -2.96 -10.68 12.43
N ARG A 78 -2.01 -11.58 12.68
CA ARG A 78 -0.85 -11.31 13.55
C ARG A 78 -0.03 -10.12 13.05
N GLU A 79 0.23 -10.07 11.75
CA GLU A 79 1.01 -9.01 11.12
C GLU A 79 0.29 -7.66 11.18
N LEU A 80 -1.03 -7.64 10.92
CA LEU A 80 -1.86 -6.45 11.10
C LEU A 80 -1.91 -5.99 12.56
N VAL A 81 -2.03 -6.91 13.52
CA VAL A 81 -2.02 -6.58 14.95
C VAL A 81 -0.70 -5.94 15.35
N ILE A 82 0.44 -6.50 14.94
CA ILE A 82 1.76 -5.89 15.21
C ILE A 82 1.85 -4.51 14.55
N GLY A 83 1.49 -4.39 13.26
CA GLY A 83 1.51 -3.13 12.53
C GLY A 83 0.66 -2.03 13.17
N ILE A 84 -0.59 -2.33 13.50
CA ILE A 84 -1.57 -1.36 14.00
C ILE A 84 -1.39 -1.06 15.49
N TYR A 85 -1.17 -2.07 16.33
CA TYR A 85 -1.14 -1.90 17.79
C TYR A 85 0.23 -1.50 18.31
N VAL A 86 1.31 -1.93 17.65
CA VAL A 86 2.69 -1.68 18.09
C VAL A 86 3.39 -0.66 17.21
N CYS A 87 3.30 -0.80 15.89
CA CYS A 87 4.12 -0.02 14.97
C CYS A 87 3.44 1.27 14.50
N ASN A 88 2.14 1.46 14.78
CA ASN A 88 1.31 2.55 14.28
C ASN A 88 1.34 2.69 12.75
N GLN A 89 1.34 1.56 12.03
CA GLN A 89 1.45 1.49 10.58
C GLN A 89 0.30 0.71 9.95
N LEU A 90 -0.23 1.23 8.84
CA LEU A 90 -1.28 0.61 8.04
C LEU A 90 -0.67 -0.06 6.80
N PRO A 91 -1.26 -1.15 6.28
CA PRO A 91 -0.74 -1.81 5.08
C PRO A 91 -1.02 -0.97 3.83
N ALA A 92 0.02 -0.72 3.04
CA ALA A 92 -0.03 -0.08 1.73
C ALA A 92 1.25 -0.41 0.95
N ILE A 93 1.25 -0.16 -0.36
CA ILE A 93 2.46 -0.21 -1.18
C ILE A 93 2.45 0.91 -2.20
N THR A 94 3.62 1.48 -2.45
CA THR A 94 3.95 2.29 -3.63
C THR A 94 5.15 1.67 -4.33
N LEU A 95 5.13 1.66 -5.67
CA LEU A 95 6.22 1.22 -6.51
C LEU A 95 6.90 2.45 -7.13
N ASP A 96 8.11 2.74 -6.67
CA ASP A 96 8.86 3.93 -7.07
C ASP A 96 10.07 3.60 -7.94
N ALA A 97 10.15 4.22 -9.11
CA ALA A 97 11.30 4.11 -10.00
C ALA A 97 12.60 4.54 -9.31
N ASN A 98 13.67 3.80 -9.55
CA ASN A 98 15.04 4.23 -9.28
C ASN A 98 15.67 4.83 -10.54
N PHE A 99 16.81 5.50 -10.37
CA PHE A 99 17.56 6.13 -11.46
C PHE A 99 17.99 5.15 -12.58
N ASP A 100 18.12 3.86 -12.26
CA ASP A 100 18.47 2.78 -13.18
C ASP A 100 17.26 1.99 -13.69
N LYS A 101 16.05 2.52 -13.50
CA LYS A 101 14.75 1.92 -13.86
C LYS A 101 14.40 0.62 -13.13
N SER A 102 15.16 0.17 -12.13
CA SER A 102 14.57 -0.77 -11.17
C SER A 102 13.47 -0.07 -10.37
N THR A 103 12.66 -0.85 -9.65
CA THR A 103 11.55 -0.31 -8.86
C THR A 103 11.73 -0.67 -7.41
N THR A 104 11.72 0.33 -6.52
CA THR A 104 11.67 0.10 -5.07
C THR A 104 10.25 -0.27 -4.65
N CYS A 105 10.12 -1.33 -3.85
CA CYS A 105 8.86 -1.67 -3.20
C CYS A 105 8.73 -0.89 -1.89
N HIS A 106 8.09 0.28 -1.94
CA HIS A 106 7.88 1.11 -0.77
C HIS A 106 6.65 0.64 0.01
N ILE A 107 6.88 -0.22 1.00
CA ILE A 107 5.86 -0.67 1.96
C ILE A 107 6.19 -0.16 3.36
N PRO A 108 5.20 0.18 4.19
CA PRO A 108 5.44 0.54 5.58
C PRO A 108 6.26 -0.55 6.29
N PRO A 109 7.36 -0.21 6.98
CA PRO A 109 8.34 -1.18 7.45
C PRO A 109 7.81 -2.33 8.33
N ALA A 110 6.69 -2.14 9.03
CA ALA A 110 6.03 -3.19 9.80
C ALA A 110 5.61 -4.40 8.95
N TYR A 111 5.39 -4.19 7.64
CA TYR A 111 4.97 -5.21 6.68
C TYR A 111 6.12 -5.70 5.78
N ILE A 112 7.38 -5.38 6.11
CA ILE A 112 8.54 -5.99 5.47
C ILE A 112 8.75 -7.40 6.04
N ASP A 113 8.93 -8.36 5.14
CA ASP A 113 9.05 -9.78 5.41
C ASP A 113 7.83 -10.33 6.17
N THR A 114 6.65 -10.01 5.64
CA THR A 114 5.33 -10.43 6.11
C THR A 114 4.49 -10.98 4.95
N ARG A 115 3.49 -11.82 5.25
CA ARG A 115 2.53 -12.33 4.27
C ARG A 115 1.68 -11.20 3.68
N VAL A 116 1.27 -10.22 4.50
CA VAL A 116 0.60 -9.00 4.04
C VAL A 116 1.45 -8.25 3.02
N GLY A 117 2.74 -8.02 3.30
CA GLY A 117 3.65 -7.37 2.36
C GLY A 117 3.83 -8.15 1.06
N GLN A 118 3.90 -9.49 1.13
CA GLN A 118 3.95 -10.33 -0.06
C GLN A 118 2.70 -10.22 -0.94
N ILE A 119 1.51 -10.21 -0.33
CA ILE A 119 0.23 -10.05 -1.04
C ILE A 119 0.22 -8.71 -1.77
N LEU A 120 0.59 -7.62 -1.08
CA LEU A 120 0.63 -6.29 -1.66
C LEU A 120 1.58 -6.20 -2.86
N ILE A 121 2.83 -6.67 -2.71
CA ILE A 121 3.82 -6.67 -3.79
C ILE A 121 3.36 -7.54 -4.97
N SER A 122 2.86 -8.74 -4.69
CA SER A 122 2.50 -9.72 -5.71
C SER A 122 1.33 -9.24 -6.57
N LEU A 123 0.28 -8.71 -5.94
CA LEU A 123 -0.88 -8.16 -6.63
C LEU A 123 -0.51 -6.93 -7.45
N ASP A 124 0.29 -6.02 -6.88
CA ASP A 124 0.69 -4.80 -7.58
C ASP A 124 1.57 -5.14 -8.78
N TYR A 125 2.60 -5.97 -8.59
CA TYR A 125 3.46 -6.47 -9.67
C TYR A 125 2.67 -7.15 -10.78
N MET A 126 1.67 -7.97 -10.42
CA MET A 126 0.82 -8.66 -11.39
C MET A 126 0.00 -7.69 -12.24
N LEU A 127 -0.64 -6.68 -11.62
CA LEU A 127 -1.40 -5.66 -12.33
C LEU A 127 -0.53 -4.96 -13.38
N LYS A 128 0.71 -4.61 -13.03
CA LYS A 128 1.63 -3.93 -13.94
C LYS A 128 2.15 -4.88 -15.00
N GLY A 129 2.42 -6.13 -14.62
CA GLY A 129 2.84 -7.14 -15.58
C GLY A 129 1.79 -7.36 -16.67
N LEU A 130 0.51 -7.42 -16.30
CA LEU A 130 -0.61 -7.48 -17.24
C LEU A 130 -0.72 -6.23 -18.12
N TRP A 131 -0.67 -5.05 -17.51
CA TRP A 131 -0.76 -3.79 -18.25
C TRP A 131 0.38 -3.63 -19.26
N HIS A 132 1.60 -4.01 -18.88
CA HIS A 132 2.77 -3.97 -19.75
C HIS A 132 2.87 -5.14 -20.74
N GLY A 133 2.15 -6.23 -20.50
CA GLY A 133 2.27 -7.49 -21.24
C GLY A 133 3.57 -8.26 -20.96
N ALA A 134 4.28 -7.95 -19.88
CA ALA A 134 5.56 -8.55 -19.53
C ALA A 134 5.57 -8.99 -18.07
N TYR A 135 6.07 -10.20 -17.78
CA TYR A 135 6.05 -10.74 -16.43
C TYR A 135 7.24 -11.64 -16.14
N MET A 136 7.72 -11.62 -14.90
CA MET A 136 8.74 -12.54 -14.40
C MET A 136 8.25 -13.23 -13.11
N PRO A 137 8.24 -14.57 -13.05
CA PRO A 137 7.86 -15.31 -11.84
C PRO A 137 8.71 -14.95 -10.63
N LYS A 138 8.13 -15.02 -9.42
CA LYS A 138 8.76 -14.54 -8.16
C LYS A 138 10.15 -15.13 -7.93
N GLU A 139 10.27 -16.43 -8.10
CA GLU A 139 11.51 -17.18 -7.85
C GLU A 139 12.61 -16.76 -8.82
N LYS A 140 12.23 -16.42 -10.05
CA LYS A 140 13.16 -15.98 -11.10
C LYS A 140 13.54 -14.51 -10.92
N ARG A 141 12.57 -13.62 -10.69
CA ARG A 141 12.82 -12.19 -10.51
C ARG A 141 13.64 -11.89 -9.27
N THR A 142 13.41 -12.60 -8.17
CA THR A 142 14.21 -12.44 -6.94
C THR A 142 15.70 -12.70 -7.22
N LYS A 143 16.02 -13.78 -7.94
CA LYS A 143 17.41 -14.11 -8.33
C LYS A 143 17.97 -13.11 -9.35
N PHE A 144 17.14 -12.64 -10.27
CA PHE A 144 17.56 -11.69 -11.29
C PHE A 144 17.87 -10.31 -10.70
N THR A 145 17.07 -9.83 -9.74
CA THR A 145 17.30 -8.56 -9.02
C THR A 145 18.73 -8.43 -8.46
N GLU A 146 19.30 -9.54 -8.00
CA GLU A 146 20.65 -9.55 -7.40
C GLU A 146 21.78 -9.37 -8.43
N ARG A 147 21.54 -9.68 -9.70
CA ARG A 147 22.61 -9.83 -10.71
C ARG A 147 22.43 -8.98 -11.96
N TRP A 148 21.21 -8.55 -12.28
CA TRP A 148 20.91 -7.89 -13.56
C TRP A 148 21.80 -6.67 -13.83
N ARG A 149 22.07 -5.85 -12.80
CA ARG A 149 22.95 -4.67 -12.91
C ARG A 149 24.34 -5.01 -13.42
N SER A 150 24.92 -6.09 -12.91
CA SER A 150 26.24 -6.58 -13.34
C SER A 150 26.17 -7.27 -14.71
N ASN A 151 25.09 -7.98 -15.01
CA ASN A 151 24.91 -8.69 -16.28
C ASN A 151 24.83 -7.72 -17.47
N VAL A 152 24.24 -6.54 -17.27
CA VAL A 152 24.06 -5.52 -18.32
C VAL A 152 24.99 -4.31 -18.18
N ASP A 153 25.94 -4.38 -17.25
CA ASP A 153 26.95 -3.33 -16.98
C ASP A 153 26.31 -1.94 -16.77
N VAL A 154 25.43 -1.84 -15.76
CA VAL A 154 24.71 -0.59 -15.45
C VAL A 154 25.67 0.44 -14.86
N ASN A 155 25.76 1.60 -15.50
CA ASN A 155 26.55 2.72 -15.01
C ASN A 155 25.93 3.31 -13.72
N THR A 156 26.70 3.29 -12.64
CA THR A 156 26.27 3.74 -11.30
C THR A 156 26.00 5.25 -11.18
N THR A 157 26.38 6.04 -12.19
CA THR A 157 26.17 7.49 -12.22
C THR A 157 24.87 7.87 -12.92
N ASN A 158 24.49 7.18 -14.00
CA ASN A 158 23.36 7.55 -14.85
C ASN A 158 22.28 6.46 -14.99
N GLY A 159 22.52 5.25 -14.47
CA GLY A 159 21.55 4.14 -14.45
C GLY A 159 21.34 3.45 -15.79
N LYS A 160 22.12 3.79 -16.83
CA LYS A 160 22.00 3.23 -18.17
C LYS A 160 22.89 2.00 -18.34
N PRO A 161 22.47 1.03 -19.16
CA PRO A 161 23.29 -0.15 -19.45
C PRO A 161 24.40 0.24 -20.44
N GLU A 162 25.64 -0.20 -20.19
CA GLU A 162 26.80 0.05 -21.07
C GLU A 162 27.26 -1.21 -21.81
N THR A 163 26.55 -2.33 -21.61
CA THR A 163 26.86 -3.59 -22.31
C THR A 163 26.67 -3.49 -23.82
N LYS A 164 27.54 -4.20 -24.56
CA LYS A 164 27.40 -4.42 -26.00
C LYS A 164 26.48 -5.60 -26.34
N LYS A 165 26.08 -6.39 -25.34
CA LYS A 165 25.21 -7.55 -25.54
C LYS A 165 23.76 -7.10 -25.74
N PRO A 166 22.96 -7.84 -26.55
CA PRO A 166 21.53 -7.57 -26.63
C PRO A 166 20.88 -7.80 -25.27
N LEU A 167 20.01 -6.88 -24.84
CA LEU A 167 19.43 -6.92 -23.49
C LEU A 167 18.28 -7.92 -23.40
N LEU A 168 17.38 -7.92 -24.39
CA LEU A 168 16.19 -8.76 -24.37
C LEU A 168 16.49 -10.27 -24.18
N PRO A 169 17.48 -10.89 -24.87
CA PRO A 169 17.82 -12.29 -24.64
C PRO A 169 18.29 -12.58 -23.20
N GLU A 170 19.00 -11.65 -22.57
CA GLU A 170 19.42 -11.78 -21.17
C GLU A 170 18.19 -11.85 -20.25
N PHE A 171 17.22 -10.94 -20.44
CA PHE A 171 15.98 -10.90 -19.65
C PHE A 171 15.11 -12.15 -19.88
N ILE A 172 14.96 -12.60 -21.12
CA ILE A 172 14.22 -13.83 -21.46
C ILE A 172 14.89 -15.04 -20.80
N SER A 173 16.23 -15.14 -20.89
CA SER A 173 16.98 -16.23 -20.24
C SER A 173 16.84 -16.22 -18.72
N ALA A 174 16.73 -15.03 -18.12
CA ALA A 174 16.47 -14.84 -16.70
C ALA A 174 15.02 -15.16 -16.29
N GLY A 175 14.09 -15.27 -17.25
CA GLY A 175 12.71 -15.70 -17.00
C GLY A 175 11.62 -14.71 -17.32
N LEU A 176 11.92 -13.63 -18.06
CA LEU A 176 10.92 -12.73 -18.62
C LEU A 176 10.02 -13.48 -19.60
N LYS A 177 8.71 -13.27 -19.49
CA LYS A 177 7.68 -13.88 -20.32
C LYS A 177 6.69 -12.84 -20.82
N ASP A 178 6.09 -13.11 -21.96
CA ASP A 178 4.87 -12.45 -22.42
C ASP A 178 3.67 -13.05 -21.67
N ILE A 179 3.08 -12.27 -20.77
CA ILE A 179 1.98 -12.76 -19.91
C ILE A 179 0.66 -12.91 -20.68
N LEU A 180 0.50 -12.18 -21.78
CA LEU A 180 -0.73 -12.21 -22.58
C LEU A 180 -0.86 -13.50 -23.40
N ARG A 181 0.18 -14.32 -23.43
CA ARG A 181 0.17 -15.68 -23.99
C ARG A 181 -0.20 -16.75 -22.98
N GLU A 182 -0.34 -16.41 -21.70
CA GLU A 182 -0.83 -17.38 -20.71
C GLU A 182 -2.33 -17.65 -20.96
N PRO A 183 -2.80 -18.91 -20.86
CA PRO A 183 -4.19 -19.28 -21.14
C PRO A 183 -5.22 -18.46 -20.34
N GLU A 184 -4.89 -18.08 -19.11
CA GLU A 184 -5.75 -17.28 -18.23
C GLU A 184 -5.96 -15.85 -18.73
N TYR A 185 -5.13 -15.38 -19.66
CA TYR A 185 -5.12 -14.02 -20.20
C TYR A 185 -5.25 -13.97 -21.73
N GLU A 186 -5.58 -15.10 -22.35
CA GLU A 186 -5.80 -15.22 -23.78
C GLU A 186 -6.91 -14.24 -24.22
N ASN A 187 -6.67 -13.47 -25.29
CA ASN A 187 -7.56 -12.45 -25.87
C ASN A 187 -7.64 -11.08 -25.16
N ILE A 188 -6.91 -10.85 -24.08
CA ILE A 188 -6.91 -9.53 -23.41
C ILE A 188 -6.04 -8.51 -24.14
N GLY A 189 -5.03 -8.98 -24.89
CA GLY A 189 -4.05 -8.13 -25.55
C GLY A 189 -4.68 -7.08 -26.50
N ASP A 190 -5.66 -7.50 -27.30
CA ASP A 190 -6.37 -6.61 -28.23
C ASP A 190 -7.17 -5.53 -27.48
N SER A 191 -7.80 -5.90 -26.36
CA SER A 191 -8.58 -4.98 -25.52
C SER A 191 -7.72 -3.96 -24.77
N LEU A 192 -6.46 -4.29 -24.48
CA LEU A 192 -5.50 -3.35 -23.88
C LEU A 192 -4.82 -2.46 -24.92
N GLN A 193 -4.92 -2.78 -26.21
CA GLN A 193 -4.15 -2.12 -27.25
C GLN A 193 -4.56 -0.66 -27.43
N VAL A 194 -3.56 0.23 -27.44
CA VAL A 194 -3.76 1.65 -27.73
C VAL A 194 -4.00 1.83 -29.22
N PRO A 195 -4.99 2.64 -29.64
CA PRO A 195 -5.22 2.96 -31.04
C PRO A 195 -3.94 3.44 -31.74
N GLU A 196 -3.68 2.96 -32.95
CA GLU A 196 -2.40 3.18 -33.65
C GLU A 196 -2.06 4.67 -33.81
N ASN A 197 -3.06 5.52 -34.06
CA ASN A 197 -2.93 6.96 -34.16
C ASN A 197 -2.53 7.65 -32.83
N LEU A 198 -2.71 6.98 -31.69
CA LEU A 198 -2.36 7.47 -30.35
C LEU A 198 -1.18 6.71 -29.72
N ALA A 199 -0.67 5.67 -30.37
CA ALA A 199 0.34 4.78 -29.79
C ALA A 199 1.68 5.48 -29.53
N GLU A 200 2.15 6.35 -30.43
CA GLU A 200 3.37 7.13 -30.20
C GLU A 200 3.19 8.15 -29.06
N PHE A 201 2.04 8.83 -29.03
CA PHE A 201 1.67 9.77 -27.99
C PHE A 201 1.55 9.11 -26.60
N PHE A 202 0.95 7.92 -26.51
CA PHE A 202 0.89 7.18 -25.26
C PHE A 202 2.28 6.77 -24.78
N ARG A 203 3.12 6.24 -25.69
CA ARG A 203 4.49 5.81 -25.39
C ARG A 203 5.37 6.94 -24.84
N SER A 204 5.23 8.17 -25.34
CA SER A 204 6.02 9.30 -24.83
C SER A 204 5.66 9.72 -23.41
N HIS A 205 4.48 9.34 -22.92
CA HIS A 205 3.97 9.75 -21.61
C HIS A 205 3.91 8.63 -20.58
N VAL A 206 4.22 7.40 -20.97
CA VAL A 206 3.97 6.20 -20.16
C VAL A 206 4.75 6.16 -18.84
N ASP A 207 5.95 6.76 -18.82
CA ASP A 207 6.78 6.89 -17.61
C ASP A 207 6.13 7.79 -16.54
N HIS A 208 5.12 8.58 -16.90
CA HIS A 208 4.36 9.46 -16.02
C HIS A 208 3.02 8.86 -15.59
N ILE A 209 2.71 7.63 -15.98
CA ILE A 209 1.45 6.96 -15.67
C ILE A 209 1.71 5.91 -14.59
N SER A 210 0.86 5.91 -13.57
CA SER A 210 0.91 4.97 -12.45
C SER A 210 -0.46 4.35 -12.24
N LEU A 211 -0.52 3.02 -12.08
CA LEU A 211 -1.77 2.31 -11.81
C LEU A 211 -1.90 1.97 -10.34
N ARG A 212 -3.05 2.25 -9.72
CA ARG A 212 -3.29 1.99 -8.31
C ARG A 212 -4.54 1.14 -8.09
N ILE A 213 -4.41 0.12 -7.23
CA ILE A 213 -5.54 -0.63 -6.68
C ILE A 213 -6.03 0.08 -5.42
N THR A 214 -7.32 0.36 -5.36
CA THR A 214 -8.00 0.77 -4.13
C THR A 214 -9.00 -0.29 -3.75
N ILE A 215 -8.88 -0.84 -2.54
CA ILE A 215 -9.82 -1.83 -2.00
C ILE A 215 -10.62 -1.21 -0.85
N PHE A 216 -11.93 -1.48 -0.82
CA PHE A 216 -12.88 -0.87 0.11
C PHE A 216 -13.96 -1.88 0.53
N GLN A 217 -14.72 -1.56 1.58
CA GLN A 217 -15.91 -2.33 1.98
C GLN A 217 -17.13 -1.77 1.25
N LYS A 218 -17.84 -2.61 0.51
CA LYS A 218 -19.08 -2.24 -0.18
C LYS A 218 -20.24 -2.15 0.82
N HIS A 219 -20.31 -3.14 1.69
CA HIS A 219 -21.24 -3.21 2.81
C HIS A 219 -20.52 -3.79 4.02
N ILE A 220 -21.01 -3.45 5.22
CA ILE A 220 -20.57 -4.06 6.47
C ILE A 220 -21.82 -4.56 7.15
N PHE A 221 -21.87 -5.85 7.49
CA PHE A 221 -23.00 -6.39 8.24
C PHE A 221 -22.54 -6.86 9.61
N GLN A 222 -23.35 -6.59 10.62
CA GLN A 222 -23.06 -6.96 11.99
C GLN A 222 -24.33 -7.48 12.70
N HIS A 223 -24.19 -8.60 13.41
CA HIS A 223 -25.11 -9.04 14.46
C HIS A 223 -24.29 -9.45 15.67
N ARG A 224 -24.40 -8.72 16.79
CA ARG A 224 -23.55 -8.92 17.98
C ARG A 224 -22.06 -8.86 17.60
N ASN A 225 -21.33 -9.95 17.80
CA ASN A 225 -19.92 -10.14 17.47
C ASN A 225 -19.70 -10.93 16.15
N LEU A 226 -20.75 -11.17 15.36
CA LEU A 226 -20.70 -11.78 14.04
C LEU A 226 -20.66 -10.70 12.95
N PHE A 227 -19.70 -10.82 12.02
CA PHE A 227 -19.50 -9.88 10.92
C PHE A 227 -19.49 -10.61 9.58
N ARG A 228 -20.26 -10.12 8.59
CA ARG A 228 -20.13 -10.55 7.18
C ARG A 228 -19.31 -9.52 6.42
N ILE A 229 -18.29 -10.00 5.73
CA ILE A 229 -17.35 -9.19 4.94
C ILE A 229 -17.85 -9.14 3.49
N ASP A 230 -18.08 -7.92 2.98
CA ASP A 230 -18.43 -7.66 1.58
C ASP A 230 -17.55 -6.51 1.05
N ALA A 231 -16.54 -6.88 0.27
CA ALA A 231 -15.48 -5.98 -0.17
C ALA A 231 -15.36 -5.98 -1.69
N ASP A 232 -15.11 -4.80 -2.25
CA ASP A 232 -14.82 -4.62 -3.67
C ASP A 232 -13.57 -3.74 -3.85
N TRP A 233 -13.08 -3.65 -5.07
CA TRP A 233 -11.87 -2.93 -5.41
C TRP A 233 -11.98 -2.28 -6.78
N PHE A 234 -11.18 -1.26 -7.07
CA PHE A 234 -11.06 -0.70 -8.42
C PHE A 234 -9.61 -0.39 -8.74
N VAL A 235 -9.31 -0.27 -10.03
CA VAL A 235 -8.04 0.27 -10.53
C VAL A 235 -8.28 1.73 -10.91
N SER A 236 -7.32 2.59 -10.59
CA SER A 236 -7.29 3.98 -11.05
C SER A 236 -5.91 4.30 -11.57
N SER A 237 -5.84 5.09 -12.64
CA SER A 237 -4.61 5.66 -13.15
C SER A 237 -4.35 7.04 -12.57
N VAL A 238 -3.08 7.31 -12.28
CA VAL A 238 -2.58 8.62 -11.86
C VAL A 238 -1.57 9.06 -12.90
N VAL A 239 -1.81 10.23 -13.49
CA VAL A 239 -0.89 10.85 -14.46
C VAL A 239 -0.11 11.95 -13.75
N ASP A 240 1.20 11.77 -13.64
CA ASP A 240 2.09 12.76 -13.06
C ASP A 240 2.31 13.94 -14.02
N THR A 241 1.69 15.07 -13.69
CA THR A 241 1.85 16.33 -14.43
C THR A 241 3.01 17.19 -13.92
N SER A 242 3.82 16.69 -12.96
CA SER A 242 4.90 17.46 -12.32
C SER A 242 6.11 17.69 -13.21
N THR A 243 6.41 16.73 -14.09
CA THR A 243 7.72 16.60 -14.75
C THR A 243 7.68 16.95 -16.24
N GLY A 244 6.49 16.99 -16.87
CA GLY A 244 6.32 17.33 -18.28
C GLY A 244 5.56 18.63 -18.50
N ASN A 245 6.15 19.59 -19.23
CA ASN A 245 5.45 20.83 -19.61
C ASN A 245 4.26 20.56 -20.56
N GLU A 246 4.29 19.47 -21.33
CA GLU A 246 3.26 19.07 -22.31
C GLU A 246 2.03 18.43 -21.65
N LEU A 247 2.22 17.71 -20.53
CA LEU A 247 1.15 17.11 -19.71
C LEU A 247 0.30 18.14 -18.96
N LYS A 248 0.65 19.42 -19.06
CA LYS A 248 -0.13 20.55 -18.52
C LYS A 248 -1.27 20.97 -19.47
N ASP A 249 -1.27 20.49 -20.72
CA ASP A 249 -2.36 20.72 -21.66
C ASP A 249 -3.55 19.81 -21.34
N HIS A 250 -4.73 20.42 -21.19
CA HIS A 250 -5.96 19.70 -20.82
C HIS A 250 -6.35 18.65 -21.85
N ASN A 251 -6.17 18.97 -23.15
CA ASN A 251 -6.49 18.06 -24.24
C ASN A 251 -5.56 16.81 -24.23
N THR A 252 -4.29 16.99 -23.90
CA THR A 252 -3.33 15.89 -23.70
C THR A 252 -3.76 14.98 -22.54
N TYR A 253 -4.15 15.57 -21.41
CA TYR A 253 -4.60 14.82 -20.24
C TYR A 253 -5.89 14.02 -20.52
N GLU A 254 -6.90 14.65 -21.15
CA GLU A 254 -8.16 14.00 -21.47
C GLU A 254 -7.97 12.81 -22.42
N LYS A 255 -7.13 12.97 -23.46
CA LYS A 255 -6.79 11.87 -24.38
C LYS A 255 -6.17 10.67 -23.67
N LEU A 256 -5.22 10.92 -22.76
CA LEU A 256 -4.61 9.85 -21.96
C LEU A 256 -5.66 9.19 -21.07
N ASN A 257 -6.50 9.99 -20.40
CA ASN A 257 -7.52 9.48 -19.50
C ASN A 257 -8.54 8.57 -20.21
N THR A 258 -8.97 8.91 -21.43
CA THR A 258 -9.88 8.05 -22.22
C THR A 258 -9.25 6.68 -22.52
N ILE A 259 -7.97 6.65 -22.89
CA ILE A 259 -7.24 5.39 -23.12
C ILE A 259 -7.15 4.58 -21.81
N LEU A 260 -6.80 5.25 -20.71
CA LEU A 260 -6.57 4.63 -19.42
C LEU A 260 -7.85 4.04 -18.82
N GLN A 261 -8.99 4.72 -18.96
CA GLN A 261 -10.28 4.20 -18.50
C GLN A 261 -10.65 2.86 -19.14
N LEU A 262 -10.42 2.70 -20.44
CA LEU A 262 -10.64 1.42 -21.12
C LEU A 262 -9.72 0.33 -20.56
N GLN A 263 -8.43 0.66 -20.37
CA GLN A 263 -7.45 -0.28 -19.81
C GLN A 263 -7.77 -0.63 -18.35
N GLU A 264 -8.22 0.31 -17.54
CA GLU A 264 -8.65 0.08 -16.16
C GLU A 264 -9.79 -0.94 -16.07
N THR A 265 -10.81 -0.82 -16.93
CA THR A 265 -11.91 -1.80 -17.01
C THR A 265 -11.40 -3.19 -17.35
N VAL A 266 -10.59 -3.29 -18.41
CA VAL A 266 -10.02 -4.57 -18.85
C VAL A 266 -9.17 -5.22 -17.76
N LEU A 267 -8.34 -4.43 -17.05
CA LEU A 267 -7.54 -4.93 -15.95
C LEU A 267 -8.39 -5.38 -14.76
N LYS A 268 -9.44 -4.63 -14.39
CA LYS A 268 -10.37 -4.99 -13.30
C LYS A 268 -11.09 -6.32 -13.57
N GLU A 269 -11.54 -6.53 -14.80
CA GLU A 269 -12.27 -7.74 -15.19
C GLU A 269 -11.40 -8.99 -15.23
N ASN A 270 -10.10 -8.84 -15.51
CA ASN A 270 -9.23 -9.97 -15.82
C ASN A 270 -8.15 -10.26 -14.77
N LEU A 271 -7.79 -9.33 -13.88
CA LEU A 271 -6.68 -9.52 -12.92
C LEU A 271 -6.83 -10.84 -12.14
N GLU A 272 -8.04 -11.16 -11.69
CA GLU A 272 -8.36 -12.34 -10.89
C GLU A 272 -8.48 -13.64 -11.72
N ASN A 273 -8.17 -13.68 -13.02
CA ASN A 273 -8.29 -14.91 -13.82
C ASN A 273 -7.34 -16.01 -13.35
N LYS A 274 -6.14 -15.65 -12.89
CA LYS A 274 -5.16 -16.58 -12.35
C LYS A 274 -5.46 -16.95 -10.90
N THR A 275 -5.52 -18.25 -10.61
CA THR A 275 -5.94 -18.80 -9.29
C THR A 275 -5.13 -18.25 -8.12
N VAL A 276 -3.81 -18.13 -8.26
CA VAL A 276 -2.93 -17.55 -7.23
C VAL A 276 -3.27 -16.09 -6.94
N VAL A 277 -3.60 -15.31 -7.98
CA VAL A 277 -3.95 -13.89 -7.87
C VAL A 277 -5.34 -13.74 -7.24
N ARG A 278 -6.31 -14.57 -7.65
CA ARG A 278 -7.64 -14.65 -7.05
C ARG A 278 -7.57 -14.94 -5.54
N LYS A 279 -6.73 -15.90 -5.13
CA LYS A 279 -6.50 -16.20 -3.70
C LYS A 279 -5.90 -15.01 -2.95
N GLN A 280 -4.92 -14.33 -3.53
CA GLN A 280 -4.32 -13.14 -2.92
C GLN A 280 -5.33 -12.00 -2.81
N MET A 281 -6.22 -11.83 -3.81
CA MET A 281 -7.28 -10.83 -3.76
C MET A 281 -8.33 -11.17 -2.71
N TYR A 282 -8.67 -12.45 -2.55
CA TYR A 282 -9.51 -12.93 -1.46
C TYR A 282 -8.93 -12.57 -0.08
N LEU A 283 -7.62 -12.75 0.13
CA LEU A 283 -6.96 -12.32 1.36
C LEU A 283 -6.91 -10.79 1.49
N LEU A 284 -6.74 -10.05 0.39
CA LEU A 284 -6.75 -8.59 0.41
C LEU A 284 -8.13 -8.05 0.84
N ARG A 285 -9.24 -8.67 0.40
CA ARG A 285 -10.61 -8.38 0.86
C ARG A 285 -10.76 -8.57 2.37
N LEU A 286 -10.15 -9.61 2.93
CA LEU A 286 -10.11 -9.80 4.38
C LEU A 286 -9.26 -8.71 5.06
N ILE A 287 -8.07 -8.40 4.52
CA ILE A 287 -7.21 -7.32 5.04
C ILE A 287 -7.95 -5.99 5.06
N SER A 288 -8.70 -5.66 4.01
CA SER A 288 -9.41 -4.38 3.93
C SER A 288 -10.53 -4.23 4.97
N PHE A 289 -11.12 -5.35 5.42
CA PHE A 289 -12.05 -5.34 6.56
C PHE A 289 -11.32 -5.31 7.90
N LEU A 290 -10.28 -6.14 8.06
CA LEU A 290 -9.56 -6.28 9.33
C LEU A 290 -8.85 -4.98 9.74
N VAL A 291 -8.40 -4.16 8.79
CA VAL A 291 -7.74 -2.88 9.11
C VAL A 291 -8.66 -1.95 9.92
N PRO A 292 -9.81 -1.46 9.40
CA PRO A 292 -10.72 -0.61 10.16
C PRO A 292 -11.30 -1.33 11.39
N PHE A 293 -11.54 -2.64 11.30
CA PHE A 293 -12.03 -3.43 12.44
C PHE A 293 -11.04 -3.43 13.61
N LEU A 294 -9.76 -3.74 13.36
CA LEU A 294 -8.71 -3.77 14.39
C LEU A 294 -8.44 -2.37 14.96
N ILE A 295 -8.57 -1.32 14.15
CA ILE A 295 -8.52 0.06 14.65
C ILE A 295 -9.67 0.32 15.64
N ALA A 296 -10.90 -0.11 15.30
CA ALA A 296 -12.06 0.00 16.18
C ALA A 296 -11.85 -0.77 17.49
N MET A 297 -11.31 -1.99 17.42
CA MET A 297 -11.01 -2.82 18.59
C MET A 297 -9.90 -2.22 19.46
N LYS A 298 -8.83 -1.68 18.86
CA LYS A 298 -7.76 -0.97 19.58
C LYS A 298 -8.32 0.18 20.43
N LYS A 299 -9.26 0.95 19.88
CA LYS A 299 -9.94 2.05 20.59
C LYS A 299 -10.84 1.56 21.72
N ARG A 300 -11.43 0.38 21.57
CA ARG A 300 -12.19 -0.33 22.63
C ARG A 300 -11.29 -1.03 23.64
N MET A 301 -10.00 -0.74 23.60
CA MET A 301 -9.02 -1.31 24.51
C MET A 301 -8.98 -2.84 24.44
N SER A 302 -9.13 -3.40 23.24
CA SER A 302 -9.22 -4.83 22.98
C SER A 302 -8.23 -5.23 21.89
N VAL A 303 -7.53 -6.36 22.08
CA VAL A 303 -6.47 -6.83 21.19
C VAL A 303 -6.58 -8.34 20.96
N PRO A 304 -6.36 -8.84 19.72
CA PRO A 304 -6.33 -10.27 19.46
C PRO A 304 -5.30 -11.02 20.29
N ILE A 305 -5.69 -12.17 20.84
CA ILE A 305 -4.82 -13.03 21.63
C ILE A 305 -3.89 -13.80 20.70
N LEU A 306 -2.68 -13.26 20.49
CA LEU A 306 -1.69 -13.83 19.57
C LEU A 306 -1.28 -15.28 19.90
N MET A 307 -1.41 -15.70 21.16
CA MET A 307 -1.09 -17.06 21.64
C MET A 307 -2.19 -18.09 21.33
N ARG A 308 -3.39 -17.63 20.95
CA ARG A 308 -4.54 -18.46 20.54
C ARG A 308 -4.63 -18.57 19.01
N MET A 309 -3.49 -18.43 18.33
CA MET A 309 -3.37 -18.50 16.88
C MET A 309 -2.36 -19.58 16.49
N LEU A 310 -2.49 -20.10 15.27
CA LEU A 310 -1.60 -21.13 14.72
C LEU A 310 -0.14 -20.64 14.60
N PRO A 311 0.84 -21.57 14.52
CA PRO A 311 2.25 -21.23 14.40
C PRO A 311 2.57 -20.38 13.17
N ASN A 312 3.52 -19.46 13.32
CA ASN A 312 3.90 -18.52 12.25
C ASN A 312 4.39 -19.23 10.98
N LEU A 313 4.24 -18.55 9.85
CA LEU A 313 5.00 -18.83 8.64
C LEU A 313 6.42 -18.24 8.77
N PHE A 314 7.42 -18.89 8.16
CA PHE A 314 8.82 -18.49 8.24
C PHE A 314 9.52 -18.56 6.88
N GLY A 315 10.70 -17.95 6.78
CA GLY A 315 11.55 -18.02 5.59
C GLY A 315 10.89 -17.39 4.36
N ASP A 316 10.98 -18.09 3.22
CA ASP A 316 10.49 -17.60 1.93
C ASP A 316 8.95 -17.43 1.88
N ALA A 317 8.21 -18.07 2.80
CA ALA A 317 6.77 -17.93 2.91
C ALA A 317 6.33 -16.53 3.39
N VAL A 318 7.24 -15.73 3.94
CA VAL A 318 6.98 -14.33 4.36
C VAL A 318 7.97 -13.32 3.79
N LYS A 319 9.11 -13.76 3.25
CA LYS A 319 10.13 -12.86 2.68
C LYS A 319 9.58 -11.97 1.56
N THR A 320 9.83 -10.68 1.68
CA THR A 320 9.35 -9.65 0.73
C THR A 320 10.45 -9.21 -0.22
N GLU A 321 10.05 -8.82 -1.42
CA GLU A 321 10.95 -8.24 -2.41
C GLU A 321 11.12 -6.75 -2.10
N LYS A 322 12.36 -6.32 -1.79
CA LYS A 322 12.65 -4.91 -1.47
C LYS A 322 12.74 -4.04 -2.73
N GLU A 323 13.04 -4.68 -3.85
CA GLU A 323 13.26 -4.07 -5.14
C GLU A 323 12.90 -5.08 -6.24
N LEU A 324 12.32 -4.58 -7.32
CA LEU A 324 11.96 -5.33 -8.51
C LEU A 324 12.89 -4.93 -9.67
N PRO A 325 13.33 -5.89 -10.50
CA PRO A 325 14.13 -5.56 -11.67
C PRO A 325 13.23 -4.86 -12.71
N PRO A 326 13.81 -4.06 -13.61
CA PRO A 326 13.04 -3.49 -14.70
C PRO A 326 12.43 -4.60 -15.60
N LEU A 327 11.43 -4.24 -16.40
CA LEU A 327 10.87 -5.13 -17.42
C LEU A 327 11.19 -4.62 -18.82
N MET A 328 11.04 -5.52 -19.79
CA MET A 328 11.21 -5.24 -21.21
C MET A 328 10.09 -5.94 -21.98
N VAL A 329 9.77 -5.39 -23.15
CA VAL A 329 8.87 -6.02 -24.12
C VAL A 329 9.66 -6.29 -25.39
N GLY A 330 9.51 -7.50 -25.92
CA GLY A 330 10.16 -7.92 -27.16
C GLY A 330 9.29 -7.67 -28.39
N PRO A 331 9.86 -7.71 -29.61
CA PRO A 331 9.10 -7.54 -30.85
C PRO A 331 8.04 -8.63 -31.05
N ASP A 332 8.27 -9.82 -30.50
CA ASP A 332 7.33 -10.93 -30.58
C ASP A 332 6.22 -10.87 -29.51
N PHE A 333 6.27 -9.94 -28.56
CA PHE A 333 5.28 -9.87 -27.49
C PHE A 333 3.95 -9.34 -28.04
N LEU A 334 2.83 -9.81 -27.48
CA LEU A 334 1.50 -9.40 -27.92
C LEU A 334 1.22 -7.93 -27.59
N CYS A 335 1.76 -7.40 -26.49
CA CYS A 335 1.58 -6.01 -26.12
C CYS A 335 2.45 -5.08 -26.98
N LYS A 336 1.79 -4.25 -27.81
CA LYS A 336 2.46 -3.29 -28.73
C LYS A 336 2.49 -1.85 -28.21
N ASN A 337 1.97 -1.62 -27.00
CA ASN A 337 1.78 -0.29 -26.43
C ASN A 337 3.07 0.36 -25.92
N PHE A 338 4.16 -0.41 -25.75
CA PHE A 338 5.40 0.03 -25.11
C PHE A 338 6.59 -0.05 -26.09
N PHE A 339 7.72 0.55 -25.72
CA PHE A 339 8.90 0.62 -26.59
C PHE A 339 9.53 -0.77 -26.80
N VAL A 340 9.80 -1.10 -28.06
CA VAL A 340 10.45 -2.38 -28.48
C VAL A 340 11.97 -2.21 -28.69
N ASP A 341 12.48 -0.96 -28.66
CA ASP A 341 13.86 -0.59 -29.03
C ASP A 341 14.92 -0.89 -27.97
N ASN A 342 14.92 -2.11 -27.41
CA ASN A 342 15.92 -2.56 -26.43
C ASN A 342 16.00 -1.61 -25.21
N LYS A 343 14.88 -0.99 -24.83
CA LYS A 343 14.74 -0.14 -23.65
C LYS A 343 13.97 -0.90 -22.59
N TYR A 344 14.49 -0.89 -21.37
CA TYR A 344 13.78 -1.39 -20.22
C TYR A 344 13.05 -0.25 -19.50
N PHE A 345 11.93 -0.59 -18.88
CA PHE A 345 11.09 0.34 -18.13
C PHE A 345 10.90 -0.17 -16.71
N ASN A 346 10.61 0.78 -15.83
CA ASN A 346 10.34 0.49 -14.44
C ASN A 346 8.84 0.23 -14.25
N LEU A 347 8.47 -0.28 -13.08
CA LEU A 347 7.10 -0.45 -12.66
C LEU A 347 6.70 0.72 -11.75
N HIS A 348 5.47 1.20 -11.92
CA HIS A 348 4.90 2.31 -11.14
C HIS A 348 3.48 1.96 -10.71
N GLY A 349 3.15 2.23 -9.45
CA GLY A 349 1.81 2.01 -8.92
C GLY A 349 1.72 1.88 -7.43
N GLY A 350 0.61 1.30 -6.97
CA GLY A 350 0.44 1.00 -5.56
C GLY A 350 -0.88 0.32 -5.22
N ILE A 351 -1.00 -0.05 -3.96
CA ILE A 351 -2.24 -0.56 -3.37
C ILE A 351 -2.54 0.21 -2.10
N GLN A 352 -3.78 0.67 -2.00
CA GLN A 352 -4.30 1.36 -0.83
C GLN A 352 -5.55 0.65 -0.30
N VAL A 353 -5.62 0.55 1.02
CA VAL A 353 -6.81 0.11 1.74
C VAL A 353 -7.60 1.35 2.15
N ASP A 354 -8.87 1.39 1.78
CA ASP A 354 -9.83 2.33 2.33
C ASP A 354 -10.25 1.88 3.72
N PHE A 355 -10.08 2.76 4.71
CA PHE A 355 -10.47 2.49 6.09
C PHE A 355 -11.67 3.33 6.54
N GLU A 356 -12.19 4.22 5.67
CA GLU A 356 -13.54 4.73 5.81
C GLU A 356 -14.50 3.70 5.22
N THR A 357 -15.57 3.40 5.94
CA THR A 357 -16.47 2.31 5.56
C THR A 357 -17.92 2.74 5.70
N PRO A 358 -18.87 2.03 5.07
CA PRO A 358 -20.28 2.18 5.38
C PRO A 358 -20.57 1.87 6.86
N ALA A 359 -21.66 2.44 7.38
CA ALA A 359 -22.15 2.07 8.71
C ALA A 359 -22.56 0.58 8.72
N PRO A 360 -22.36 -0.14 9.84
CA PRO A 360 -22.81 -1.52 9.94
C PRO A 360 -24.33 -1.66 9.75
N GLU A 361 -24.72 -2.55 8.85
CA GLU A 361 -26.09 -2.95 8.53
C GLU A 361 -26.47 -4.23 9.29
N HIS A 362 -27.77 -4.52 9.37
CA HIS A 362 -28.27 -5.77 9.95
C HIS A 362 -27.98 -6.97 9.04
N LEU A 363 -27.62 -8.11 9.63
CA LEU A 363 -27.54 -9.37 8.90
C LEU A 363 -28.92 -9.88 8.49
N ASP A 364 -28.96 -10.70 7.44
CA ASP A 364 -30.16 -11.40 7.00
C ASP A 364 -30.70 -12.33 8.11
N ASP A 365 -32.02 -12.44 8.26
CA ASP A 365 -32.67 -13.21 9.33
C ASP A 365 -32.20 -14.68 9.34
N SER A 366 -31.97 -15.28 8.18
CA SER A 366 -31.46 -16.65 8.05
C SER A 366 -30.05 -16.84 8.63
N ILE A 367 -29.19 -15.82 8.55
CA ILE A 367 -27.86 -15.82 9.16
C ILE A 367 -27.97 -15.63 10.68
N ILE A 368 -28.91 -14.79 11.12
CA ILE A 368 -29.21 -14.59 12.55
C ILE A 368 -29.72 -15.89 13.17
N ASP A 369 -30.64 -16.60 12.51
CA ASP A 369 -31.17 -17.89 12.97
C ASP A 369 -30.07 -18.96 13.06
N ALA A 370 -29.05 -18.88 12.20
CA ALA A 370 -27.90 -19.79 12.21
C ALA A 370 -26.80 -19.39 13.22
N TYR A 371 -26.94 -18.29 13.96
CA TYR A 371 -25.87 -17.73 14.80
C TYR A 371 -25.25 -18.75 15.78
N GLU A 372 -26.08 -19.51 16.51
CA GLU A 372 -25.58 -20.48 17.51
C GLU A 372 -24.81 -21.64 16.85
N GLU A 373 -25.24 -22.05 15.64
CA GLU A 373 -24.53 -23.07 14.86
C GLU A 373 -23.16 -22.55 14.40
N ILE A 374 -23.10 -21.31 13.90
CA ILE A 374 -21.86 -20.65 13.47
C ILE A 374 -20.89 -20.54 14.65
N GLU A 375 -21.38 -20.12 15.82
CA GLU A 375 -20.59 -20.02 17.04
C GLU A 375 -19.99 -21.37 17.43
N LEU A 376 -20.82 -22.43 17.43
CA LEU A 376 -20.39 -23.77 17.77
C LEU A 376 -19.33 -24.33 16.80
N ILE A 377 -19.54 -24.13 15.49
CA ILE A 377 -18.61 -24.58 14.44
C ILE A 377 -17.26 -23.88 14.58
N THR A 378 -17.26 -22.55 14.67
CA THR A 378 -16.02 -21.77 14.75
C THR A 378 -15.26 -22.04 16.05
N MET A 379 -15.98 -22.25 17.17
CA MET A 379 -15.38 -22.62 18.45
C MET A 379 -14.70 -24.00 18.38
N ARG A 380 -15.43 -25.03 17.94
CA ARG A 380 -14.89 -26.39 17.84
C ARG A 380 -13.70 -26.44 16.88
N HIS A 381 -13.80 -25.77 15.74
CA HIS A 381 -12.71 -25.74 14.77
C HIS A 381 -11.43 -25.13 15.35
N LEU A 382 -11.53 -23.95 15.99
CA LEU A 382 -10.34 -23.32 16.58
C LEU A 382 -9.73 -24.18 17.70
N GLN A 383 -10.57 -24.78 18.54
CA GLN A 383 -10.11 -25.69 19.60
C GLN A 383 -9.35 -26.88 19.02
N ASN A 384 -9.93 -27.56 18.02
CA ASN A 384 -9.29 -28.69 17.33
C ASN A 384 -7.95 -28.29 16.69
N CYS A 385 -7.87 -27.10 16.10
CA CYS A 385 -6.63 -26.58 15.49
C CYS A 385 -5.53 -26.32 16.52
N LEU A 386 -5.88 -25.92 17.76
CA LEU A 386 -4.92 -25.57 18.81
C LEU A 386 -4.52 -26.75 19.70
N GLU A 387 -5.36 -27.78 19.82
CA GLU A 387 -5.11 -28.98 20.65
C GLU A 387 -4.23 -30.03 19.95
N GLN A 388 -3.92 -29.85 18.67
CA GLN A 388 -3.04 -30.77 17.95
C GLN A 388 -1.63 -30.78 18.57
N PRO A 389 -1.05 -31.97 18.81
CA PRO A 389 0.28 -32.07 19.40
C PRO A 389 1.33 -31.42 18.48
N PRO A 390 2.29 -30.66 19.02
CA PRO A 390 3.27 -29.91 18.23
C PRO A 390 4.18 -30.78 17.35
N THR A 391 4.18 -32.10 17.56
CA THR A 391 4.93 -33.10 16.77
C THR A 391 4.24 -33.49 15.46
N ILE A 392 2.95 -33.18 15.28
CA ILE A 392 2.18 -33.48 14.07
C ILE A 392 1.52 -32.16 13.64
N GLN A 393 2.27 -31.32 12.92
CA GLN A 393 1.69 -30.14 12.30
C GLN A 393 1.13 -30.54 10.92
N PRO A 394 -0.19 -30.48 10.68
CA PRO A 394 -0.74 -30.76 9.36
C PRO A 394 -0.24 -29.75 8.33
N ASP A 395 -0.16 -30.20 7.08
CA ASP A 395 0.26 -29.37 5.95
C ASP A 395 -0.75 -28.23 5.67
N SER A 396 -2.00 -28.38 6.08
CA SER A 396 -3.07 -27.38 5.93
C SER A 396 -4.10 -27.43 7.06
N TYR A 397 -4.66 -26.26 7.36
CA TYR A 397 -5.75 -26.02 8.29
C TYR A 397 -6.96 -25.43 7.52
N PRO A 398 -7.82 -26.25 6.92
CA PRO A 398 -8.93 -25.76 6.11
C PRO A 398 -9.95 -24.99 6.96
N ILE A 399 -10.38 -23.82 6.49
CA ILE A 399 -11.40 -23.02 7.18
C ILE A 399 -12.79 -23.65 6.97
N PRO A 400 -13.61 -23.81 8.02
CA PRO A 400 -14.97 -24.34 7.90
C PRO A 400 -15.81 -23.56 6.88
N VAL A 401 -16.67 -24.28 6.16
CA VAL A 401 -17.62 -23.72 5.21
C VAL A 401 -19.03 -24.07 5.66
N ILE A 402 -19.90 -23.07 5.72
CA ILE A 402 -21.34 -23.25 5.95
C ILE A 402 -22.11 -22.78 4.73
N THR A 403 -23.32 -23.29 4.53
CA THR A 403 -24.20 -22.85 3.44
C THR A 403 -25.50 -22.33 4.03
N ILE A 404 -25.84 -21.07 3.74
CA ILE A 404 -27.06 -20.39 4.17
C ILE A 404 -27.70 -19.77 2.93
N ASP A 405 -28.98 -20.07 2.69
CA ASP A 405 -29.73 -19.62 1.51
C ASP A 405 -29.02 -19.88 0.17
N GLY A 406 -28.31 -21.01 0.07
CA GLY A 406 -27.56 -21.40 -1.13
C GLY A 406 -26.22 -20.68 -1.31
N VAL A 407 -25.87 -19.73 -0.43
CA VAL A 407 -24.56 -19.05 -0.42
C VAL A 407 -23.63 -19.74 0.57
N LYS A 408 -22.43 -20.08 0.11
CA LYS A 408 -21.38 -20.66 0.95
C LYS A 408 -20.55 -19.56 1.62
N TYR A 409 -20.23 -19.74 2.89
CA TYR A 409 -19.40 -18.82 3.67
C TYR A 409 -18.25 -19.57 4.35
N HIS A 410 -17.03 -19.05 4.19
CA HIS A 410 -15.93 -19.38 5.09
C HIS A 410 -16.17 -18.70 6.44
N VAL A 411 -16.12 -19.48 7.52
CA VAL A 411 -16.35 -18.97 8.88
C VAL A 411 -15.20 -19.27 9.83
N PHE A 412 -14.78 -18.25 10.56
CA PHE A 412 -13.75 -18.37 11.58
C PHE A 412 -13.95 -17.33 12.68
N LYS A 413 -13.23 -17.49 13.79
CA LYS A 413 -13.27 -16.54 14.91
C LYS A 413 -11.89 -16.07 15.32
N ILE A 414 -11.82 -14.90 15.93
CA ILE A 414 -10.64 -14.34 16.59
C ILE A 414 -11.01 -14.06 18.04
N GLU A 415 -10.18 -14.52 18.97
CA GLU A 415 -10.32 -14.23 20.39
C GLU A 415 -9.51 -12.99 20.78
N PHE A 416 -10.04 -12.21 21.72
CA PHE A 416 -9.53 -10.93 22.17
C PHE A 416 -9.32 -10.94 23.69
N GLU A 417 -8.28 -10.25 24.12
CA GLU A 417 -8.08 -9.84 25.52
C GLU A 417 -8.31 -8.34 25.64
N THR A 418 -8.75 -7.90 26.81
CA THR A 418 -8.87 -6.47 27.14
C THR A 418 -7.55 -5.93 27.68
N PHE A 419 -7.30 -4.65 27.45
CA PHE A 419 -6.27 -3.93 28.15
C PHE A 419 -6.67 -3.79 29.62
N TYR A 420 -5.77 -4.15 30.51
CA TYR A 420 -6.02 -4.05 31.94
C TYR A 420 -6.12 -2.57 32.35
N ALA A 421 -7.13 -2.25 33.16
CA ALA A 421 -7.23 -0.92 33.81
C ALA A 421 -6.11 -0.69 34.84
N GLN A 422 -5.44 -1.76 35.27
CA GLN A 422 -4.33 -1.76 36.21
C GLN A 422 -2.99 -1.96 35.48
N TYR A 423 -1.90 -1.54 36.12
CA TYR A 423 -0.57 -1.59 35.52
C TYR A 423 -0.11 -3.05 35.27
N PRO A 424 0.41 -3.38 34.07
CA PRO A 424 0.57 -2.50 32.92
C PRO A 424 -0.71 -2.34 32.08
N PRO A 425 -0.99 -1.12 31.56
CA PRO A 425 -2.22 -0.81 30.82
C PRO A 425 -2.29 -1.44 29.41
N LYS A 426 -1.28 -2.20 29.00
CA LYS A 426 -1.18 -2.88 27.70
C LYS A 426 -0.66 -4.30 27.96
N PRO A 427 -0.95 -5.29 27.09
CA PRO A 427 -0.40 -6.63 27.26
C PRO A 427 1.12 -6.55 27.30
N LYS A 428 1.75 -7.39 28.15
CA LYS A 428 3.19 -7.33 28.43
C LYS A 428 4.03 -7.33 27.16
N TRP A 429 3.65 -8.10 26.14
CA TRP A 429 4.38 -8.17 24.87
C TRP A 429 4.31 -6.86 24.08
N VAL A 430 3.16 -6.17 24.07
CA VAL A 430 2.98 -4.85 23.44
C VAL A 430 3.87 -3.83 24.15
N GLN A 431 3.83 -3.80 25.48
CA GLN A 431 4.62 -2.87 26.27
C GLN A 431 6.11 -3.05 26.03
N LEU A 432 6.61 -4.29 26.03
CA LEU A 432 8.04 -4.57 25.78
C LEU A 432 8.49 -4.11 24.38
N MET A 433 7.64 -4.25 23.37
CA MET A 433 7.93 -3.76 22.02
C MET A 433 7.96 -2.23 21.98
N MET A 434 6.98 -1.56 22.59
CA MET A 434 6.91 -0.10 22.68
C MET A 434 8.11 0.48 23.44
N ASP A 435 8.51 -0.14 24.54
CA ASP A 435 9.69 0.25 25.33
C ASP A 435 10.99 0.11 24.53
N TYR A 436 11.08 -0.91 23.67
CA TYR A 436 12.23 -1.07 22.78
C TYR A 436 12.26 0.05 21.73
N ILE A 437 11.11 0.37 21.13
CA ILE A 437 10.97 1.46 20.15
C ILE A 437 11.38 2.79 20.79
N SER A 438 10.83 3.12 21.97
CA SER A 438 11.09 4.39 22.66
C SER A 438 12.57 4.55 23.04
N LYS A 439 13.24 3.47 23.47
CA LYS A 439 14.68 3.46 23.78
C LYS A 439 15.58 3.53 22.54
N THR A 440 15.11 3.03 21.39
CA THR A 440 15.91 2.92 20.16
C THR A 440 15.78 4.16 19.29
N LYS A 441 14.59 4.77 19.23
CA LYS A 441 14.27 5.96 18.45
C LYS A 441 15.30 7.11 18.60
N PRO A 442 15.65 7.59 19.82
CA PRO A 442 16.63 8.66 19.96
C PRO A 442 18.07 8.26 19.61
N LYS A 443 18.38 6.95 19.56
CA LYS A 443 19.71 6.44 19.18
C LYS A 443 19.90 6.33 17.67
N ARG A 444 18.80 6.31 16.91
CA ARG A 444 18.81 6.10 15.46
C ARG A 444 18.34 7.31 14.66
N LEU A 445 17.53 8.18 15.26
CA LEU A 445 17.03 9.40 14.62
C LEU A 445 17.53 10.64 15.38
N PRO A 446 17.92 11.73 14.68
CA PRO A 446 17.87 11.92 13.23
C PRO A 446 18.89 11.07 12.46
N VAL A 447 18.62 10.87 11.17
CA VAL A 447 19.55 10.18 10.25
C VAL A 447 20.81 11.03 10.08
N HIS A 448 21.98 10.40 10.04
CA HIS A 448 23.25 11.10 9.87
C HIS A 448 23.43 11.60 8.42
N ASP A 449 24.08 12.75 8.21
CA ASP A 449 24.20 13.40 6.90
C ASP A 449 24.91 12.55 5.84
N LEU A 450 25.95 11.82 6.23
CA LEU A 450 26.60 10.84 5.35
C LEU A 450 25.61 9.76 4.89
N SER A 451 24.80 9.21 5.82
CA SER A 451 23.79 8.21 5.48
C SER A 451 22.71 8.79 4.57
N LEU A 452 22.22 10.01 4.83
CA LEU A 452 21.26 10.70 3.96
C LEU A 452 21.76 10.76 2.51
N HIS A 453 23.01 11.15 2.31
CA HIS A 453 23.58 11.27 0.96
C HIS A 453 23.71 9.90 0.28
N GLU A 454 24.12 8.86 0.99
CA GLU A 454 24.18 7.50 0.45
C GLU A 454 22.78 6.96 0.07
N TYR A 455 21.76 7.27 0.88
CA TYR A 455 20.38 6.93 0.54
C TYR A 455 19.89 7.69 -0.70
N PHE A 456 20.19 8.99 -0.83
CA PHE A 456 19.87 9.72 -2.06
C PHE A 456 20.58 9.15 -3.29
N LYS A 457 21.85 8.77 -3.18
CA LYS A 457 22.58 8.12 -4.28
C LYS A 457 21.92 6.82 -4.69
N LYS A 458 21.45 6.01 -3.73
CA LYS A 458 20.76 4.75 -4.01
C LYS A 458 19.51 4.96 -4.87
N PHE A 459 18.71 5.97 -4.57
CA PHE A 459 17.43 6.19 -5.26
C PHE A 459 17.56 7.00 -6.55
N TYR A 460 18.41 8.03 -6.56
CA TYR A 460 18.48 9.03 -7.63
C TYR A 460 19.81 9.02 -8.42
N GLY A 461 20.76 8.17 -8.04
CA GLY A 461 22.09 8.15 -8.63
C GLY A 461 22.96 9.32 -8.16
N THR A 462 24.25 9.29 -8.52
CA THR A 462 25.23 10.24 -7.98
C THR A 462 24.95 11.70 -8.37
N LYS A 463 24.54 11.95 -9.61
CA LYS A 463 24.33 13.31 -10.13
C LYS A 463 23.20 14.04 -9.43
N GLU A 464 22.04 13.40 -9.31
CA GLU A 464 20.86 14.02 -8.68
C GLU A 464 21.01 14.05 -7.15
N ALA A 465 21.66 13.06 -6.54
CA ALA A 465 21.93 13.06 -5.09
C ALA A 465 22.80 14.26 -4.64
N ILE A 466 23.65 14.81 -5.52
CA ILE A 466 24.39 16.04 -5.23
C ILE A 466 23.43 17.24 -5.12
N LYS A 467 22.40 17.31 -5.97
CA LYS A 467 21.39 18.38 -5.90
C LYS A 467 20.56 18.28 -4.62
N CYS A 468 20.28 17.08 -4.13
CA CYS A 468 19.58 16.83 -2.86
C CYS A 468 20.34 17.35 -1.62
N LYS A 469 21.62 17.77 -1.74
CA LYS A 469 22.32 18.50 -0.68
C LYS A 469 21.69 19.88 -0.42
N ASN A 470 21.04 20.47 -1.43
CA ASN A 470 20.17 21.61 -1.21
C ASN A 470 18.95 21.16 -0.40
N LEU A 471 18.72 21.79 0.76
CA LEU A 471 17.69 21.40 1.70
C LEU A 471 16.29 21.29 1.08
N HIS A 472 15.89 22.24 0.22
CA HIS A 472 14.56 22.23 -0.38
C HIS A 472 14.41 21.14 -1.45
N VAL A 473 15.48 20.87 -2.21
CA VAL A 473 15.50 19.78 -3.19
C VAL A 473 15.46 18.42 -2.47
N GLY A 474 16.24 18.27 -1.41
CA GLY A 474 16.22 17.07 -0.58
C GLY A 474 14.86 16.83 0.07
N LEU A 475 14.23 17.87 0.64
CA LEU A 475 12.88 17.79 1.23
C LEU A 475 11.84 17.36 0.20
N ARG A 476 11.89 17.93 -1.00
CA ARG A 476 10.99 17.58 -2.10
C ARG A 476 11.16 16.12 -2.49
N ALA A 477 12.41 15.68 -2.74
CA ALA A 477 12.71 14.30 -3.09
C ALA A 477 12.20 13.31 -2.03
N THR A 478 12.41 13.61 -0.75
CA THR A 478 11.88 12.76 0.34
C THR A 478 10.36 12.80 0.45
N ALA A 479 9.71 13.90 0.07
CA ALA A 479 8.26 14.02 0.07
C ALA A 479 7.61 13.29 -1.10
N GLU A 480 8.21 13.37 -2.30
CA GLU A 480 7.77 12.66 -3.51
C GLU A 480 7.89 11.14 -3.36
N ARG A 481 8.88 10.65 -2.61
CA ARG A 481 9.16 9.22 -2.44
C ARG A 481 8.70 8.65 -1.09
N GLY A 482 8.10 9.46 -0.23
CA GLY A 482 7.58 9.01 1.07
C GLY A 482 8.62 8.53 2.08
N LEU A 483 9.83 9.10 2.05
CA LEU A 483 10.95 8.74 2.95
C LEU A 483 10.82 9.45 4.30
N VAL A 484 10.11 8.84 5.25
CA VAL A 484 9.63 9.46 6.49
C VAL A 484 10.78 9.91 7.39
N ALA A 485 11.76 9.04 7.66
CA ALA A 485 12.83 9.37 8.60
C ALA A 485 13.83 10.38 7.99
N MET A 486 14.08 10.28 6.69
CA MET A 486 14.87 11.27 5.96
C MET A 486 14.17 12.63 5.93
N PHE A 487 12.86 12.66 5.64
CA PHE A 487 12.05 13.86 5.64
C PHE A 487 12.05 14.52 7.03
N MET A 488 11.80 13.77 8.10
CA MET A 488 11.87 14.28 9.48
C MET A 488 13.22 14.91 9.80
N THR A 489 14.31 14.27 9.34
CA THR A 489 15.67 14.76 9.58
C THR A 489 15.92 16.08 8.87
N LEU A 490 15.53 16.19 7.59
CA LEU A 490 15.68 17.43 6.83
C LEU A 490 14.74 18.53 7.35
N CYS A 491 13.52 18.17 7.74
CA CYS A 491 12.54 19.12 8.27
C CYS A 491 13.05 19.82 9.53
N ARG A 492 13.79 19.12 10.41
CA ARG A 492 14.45 19.73 11.59
C ARG A 492 15.47 20.82 11.24
N LYS A 493 16.02 20.80 10.03
CA LYS A 493 16.98 21.81 9.53
C LYS A 493 16.30 22.96 8.78
N CYS A 494 14.98 22.87 8.60
CA CYS A 494 14.19 23.85 7.84
C CYS A 494 13.34 24.69 8.80
N PRO A 495 13.40 26.03 8.74
CA PRO A 495 12.48 26.86 9.51
C PRO A 495 11.03 26.66 8.99
N PRO A 496 10.00 26.66 9.85
CA PRO A 496 8.61 26.40 9.44
C PRO A 496 8.11 27.29 8.31
N THR A 497 8.52 28.56 8.28
CA THR A 497 8.16 29.54 7.23
C THR A 497 8.59 29.13 5.82
N ARG A 498 9.55 28.20 5.70
CA ARG A 498 10.08 27.72 4.43
C ARG A 498 9.43 26.42 3.94
N LEU A 499 8.61 25.75 4.76
CA LEU A 499 7.89 24.53 4.36
C LEU A 499 6.81 24.79 3.31
N ASN A 500 6.24 26.00 3.33
CA ASN A 500 5.20 26.43 2.37
C ASN A 500 5.78 27.05 1.10
N LYS A 501 7.13 27.07 0.95
CA LYS A 501 7.75 27.64 -0.24
C LYS A 501 7.39 26.81 -1.46
N ALA A 502 6.69 27.44 -2.41
CA ALA A 502 6.41 26.86 -3.70
C ALA A 502 7.68 26.75 -4.56
N ASP A 503 7.76 25.71 -5.38
CA ASP A 503 8.77 25.57 -6.41
C ASP A 503 8.42 26.37 -7.67
N GLU A 504 9.23 26.22 -8.72
CA GLU A 504 9.06 26.87 -10.02
C GLU A 504 7.71 26.55 -10.70
N THR A 505 7.06 25.46 -10.29
CA THR A 505 5.75 25.03 -10.79
C THR A 505 4.59 25.47 -9.89
N GLY A 506 4.87 26.26 -8.85
CA GLY A 506 3.86 26.69 -7.87
C GLY A 506 3.48 25.61 -6.86
N ARG A 507 4.20 24.47 -6.79
CA ARG A 507 3.91 23.35 -5.90
C ARG A 507 4.67 23.45 -4.60
N THR A 508 3.97 23.22 -3.49
CA THR A 508 4.59 23.06 -2.16
C THR A 508 4.95 21.60 -1.89
N LEU A 509 5.70 21.34 -0.81
CA LEU A 509 5.99 19.96 -0.36
C LEU A 509 4.72 19.13 -0.13
N MET A 510 3.62 19.78 0.31
CA MET A 510 2.36 19.10 0.53
C MET A 510 1.70 18.64 -0.77
N HIS A 511 1.80 19.43 -1.84
CA HIS A 511 1.32 19.02 -3.17
C HIS A 511 2.08 17.78 -3.65
N HIS A 512 3.41 17.78 -3.51
CA HIS A 512 4.25 16.64 -3.90
C HIS A 512 3.91 15.38 -3.11
N ALA A 513 3.74 15.49 -1.78
CA ALA A 513 3.32 14.35 -0.96
C ALA A 513 1.91 13.84 -1.30
N ALA A 514 0.98 14.74 -1.62
CA ALA A 514 -0.39 14.39 -2.00
C ALA A 514 -0.47 13.68 -3.36
N LEU A 515 0.23 14.20 -4.36
CA LEU A 515 0.30 13.64 -5.71
C LEU A 515 0.91 12.23 -5.74
N ASN A 516 1.83 11.95 -4.81
CA ASN A 516 2.49 10.65 -4.67
C ASN A 516 1.87 9.77 -3.56
N ASN A 517 0.73 10.16 -3.01
CA ASN A 517 -0.03 9.38 -2.02
C ASN A 517 0.78 9.03 -0.75
N HIS A 518 1.46 10.01 -0.15
CA HIS A 518 2.27 9.83 1.06
C HIS A 518 1.65 10.53 2.29
N PRO A 519 0.59 9.95 2.90
CA PRO A 519 -0.13 10.56 4.02
C PRO A 519 0.75 10.75 5.27
N ASP A 520 1.76 9.93 5.47
CA ASP A 520 2.74 10.07 6.56
C ASP A 520 3.54 11.38 6.45
N ILE A 521 3.95 11.76 5.24
CA ILE A 521 4.65 13.02 4.99
C ILE A 521 3.68 14.20 5.16
N ILE A 522 2.44 14.07 4.69
CA ILE A 522 1.39 15.10 4.89
C ILE A 522 1.18 15.34 6.38
N THR A 523 1.08 14.27 7.17
CA THR A 523 0.91 14.36 8.62
C THR A 523 2.09 15.06 9.27
N LEU A 524 3.33 14.74 8.89
CA LEU A 524 4.52 15.43 9.40
C LEU A 524 4.54 16.92 9.02
N LEU A 525 4.13 17.26 7.80
CA LEU A 525 4.00 18.65 7.36
C LEU A 525 2.96 19.40 8.22
N LEU A 526 1.81 18.80 8.48
CA LEU A 526 0.75 19.37 9.31
C LEU A 526 1.20 19.58 10.76
N VAL A 527 1.92 18.62 11.34
CA VAL A 527 2.52 18.77 12.69
C VAL A 527 3.50 19.94 12.74
N ASN A 528 4.19 20.23 11.63
CA ASN A 528 5.09 21.38 11.50
C ASN A 528 4.39 22.66 11.02
N GLN A 529 3.06 22.73 11.10
CA GLN A 529 2.24 23.91 10.76
C GLN A 529 2.39 24.35 9.30
N ALA A 530 2.64 23.41 8.39
CA ALA A 530 2.57 23.69 6.96
C ALA A 530 1.13 24.04 6.55
N ASP A 531 0.98 25.00 5.65
CA ASP A 531 -0.32 25.48 5.17
C ASP A 531 -0.88 24.53 4.11
N ILE A 532 -2.08 24.03 4.37
CA ILE A 532 -2.84 23.12 3.48
C ILE A 532 -3.61 23.87 2.39
N ASN A 533 -3.89 25.15 2.63
CA ASN A 533 -4.72 25.97 1.75
C ASN A 533 -3.88 26.68 0.68
N THR A 534 -2.56 26.48 0.66
CA THR A 534 -1.71 27.01 -0.39
C THR A 534 -2.19 26.49 -1.73
N LYS A 535 -2.51 27.41 -2.64
CA LYS A 535 -2.99 27.12 -3.99
C LYS A 535 -1.81 26.89 -4.93
N MET A 536 -1.88 25.84 -5.73
CA MET A 536 -1.01 25.68 -6.88
C MET A 536 -1.49 26.56 -8.03
N ILE A 537 -0.55 27.17 -8.74
CA ILE A 537 -0.87 27.91 -9.97
C ILE A 537 -0.81 26.93 -11.16
N LEU A 538 -1.97 26.54 -11.69
CA LEU A 538 -2.07 26.00 -13.05
C LEU A 538 -2.17 27.21 -13.99
N PHE A 539 -1.07 27.66 -14.60
CA PHE A 539 -1.12 28.85 -15.47
C PHE A 539 -1.79 28.56 -16.83
N ASN A 540 -2.85 29.36 -17.09
CA ASN A 540 -3.35 29.98 -18.33
C ASN A 540 -3.10 29.29 -19.69
N THR A 541 -4.17 28.74 -20.27
CA THR A 541 -4.34 28.68 -21.72
C THR A 541 -4.57 30.09 -22.29
N ALA A 542 -4.02 30.39 -23.47
CA ALA A 542 -4.12 31.67 -24.18
C ALA A 542 -5.55 32.10 -24.60
N HIS A 543 -6.62 31.48 -24.07
CA HIS A 543 -8.02 31.73 -24.43
C HIS A 543 -8.96 31.92 -23.22
N GLY A 544 -8.48 32.52 -22.12
CA GLY A 544 -9.38 33.16 -21.15
C GLY A 544 -10.34 32.24 -20.38
N VAL A 545 -10.04 30.95 -20.24
CA VAL A 545 -10.74 30.06 -19.30
C VAL A 545 -10.00 30.09 -17.96
N GLN A 546 -10.72 30.38 -16.87
CA GLN A 546 -10.21 30.44 -15.50
C GLN A 546 -9.43 29.16 -15.16
N GLY A 547 -8.12 29.28 -14.96
CA GLY A 547 -7.31 28.19 -14.43
C GLY A 547 -7.87 27.75 -13.07
N GLN A 548 -8.28 26.49 -12.94
CA GLN A 548 -8.72 25.94 -11.66
C GLN A 548 -7.51 25.97 -10.70
N CYS A 549 -7.49 26.90 -9.75
CA CYS A 549 -6.55 26.84 -8.64
C CYS A 549 -6.87 25.62 -7.78
N LEU A 550 -6.13 24.53 -7.95
CA LEU A 550 -6.18 23.41 -7.01
C LEU A 550 -5.36 23.78 -5.77
N SER A 551 -6.01 23.80 -4.61
CA SER A 551 -5.31 23.76 -3.33
C SER A 551 -4.63 22.40 -3.13
N ALA A 552 -3.63 22.34 -2.26
CA ALA A 552 -3.04 21.05 -1.84
C ALA A 552 -4.13 20.11 -1.31
N LEU A 553 -5.15 20.68 -0.65
CA LEU A 553 -6.39 20.01 -0.29
C LEU A 553 -7.09 19.30 -1.45
N LEU A 554 -7.31 20.01 -2.57
CA LEU A 554 -8.00 19.42 -3.72
C LEU A 554 -7.12 18.37 -4.43
N CYS A 555 -5.79 18.51 -4.39
CA CYS A 555 -4.88 17.47 -4.88
C CYS A 555 -4.98 16.18 -4.05
N VAL A 556 -5.09 16.28 -2.73
CA VAL A 556 -5.36 15.13 -1.85
C VAL A 556 -6.69 14.49 -2.25
N VAL A 557 -7.76 15.26 -2.40
CA VAL A 557 -9.07 14.73 -2.80
C VAL A 557 -9.06 14.12 -4.21
N GLN A 558 -8.35 14.69 -5.18
CA GLN A 558 -8.37 14.24 -6.58
C GLN A 558 -7.50 13.00 -6.85
N VAL A 559 -6.38 12.83 -6.12
CA VAL A 559 -5.44 11.69 -6.29
C VAL A 559 -5.93 10.44 -5.55
N GLY A 560 -7.20 10.40 -5.12
CA GLY A 560 -7.78 9.24 -4.45
C GLY A 560 -7.30 9.02 -3.01
N LEU A 561 -6.80 10.07 -2.34
CA LEU A 561 -6.87 10.15 -0.87
C LEU A 561 -8.30 10.51 -0.41
N ARG A 562 -9.30 10.42 -1.31
CA ARG A 562 -10.73 10.75 -1.10
C ARG A 562 -11.30 10.30 0.25
N PHE A 563 -10.78 9.24 0.86
CA PHE A 563 -11.41 8.60 2.02
C PHE A 563 -10.51 8.57 3.27
N ASN A 564 -9.18 8.54 3.10
CA ASN A 564 -8.28 8.30 4.23
C ASN A 564 -7.78 9.58 4.96
N LEU A 565 -7.90 10.76 4.36
CA LEU A 565 -7.50 12.05 4.96
C LEU A 565 -8.66 13.07 5.02
N PHE A 566 -9.82 12.73 4.45
CA PHE A 566 -10.95 13.65 4.25
C PHE A 566 -11.40 14.34 5.55
N LEU A 567 -11.42 13.60 6.66
CA LEU A 567 -11.83 14.10 7.97
C LEU A 567 -10.75 14.90 8.72
N LEU A 568 -9.46 14.57 8.54
CA LEU A 568 -8.35 15.43 8.98
C LEU A 568 -8.45 16.81 8.30
N MET A 569 -8.94 16.83 7.06
CA MET A 569 -8.99 18.02 6.23
C MET A 569 -10.22 18.90 6.45
N ILE A 570 -11.41 18.34 6.74
CA ILE A 570 -12.59 19.13 7.14
C ILE A 570 -12.29 19.94 8.40
N TYR A 571 -11.63 19.33 9.40
CA TYR A 571 -11.27 20.04 10.62
C TYR A 571 -10.29 21.20 10.37
N ILE A 572 -9.25 20.98 9.56
CA ILE A 572 -8.31 22.06 9.20
C ILE A 572 -9.02 23.16 8.41
N LEU A 573 -10.01 22.82 7.57
CA LEU A 573 -10.85 23.79 6.87
C LEU A 573 -11.68 24.64 7.84
N VAL A 574 -12.34 24.01 8.81
CA VAL A 574 -13.15 24.69 9.83
C VAL A 574 -12.27 25.54 10.76
N ALA A 575 -11.09 25.05 11.14
CA ALA A 575 -10.13 25.76 11.97
C ALA A 575 -9.54 26.99 11.23
N SER A 576 -9.27 26.88 9.93
CA SER A 576 -8.77 28.00 9.11
C SER A 576 -9.87 29.02 8.77
N LEU A 577 -11.11 28.59 8.54
CA LEU A 577 -12.27 29.49 8.42
C LEU A 577 -12.54 30.27 9.70
N ASN A 578 -12.36 29.64 10.87
CA ASN A 578 -12.52 30.30 12.17
C ASN A 578 -11.36 31.26 12.50
N GLN A 579 -10.19 31.13 11.87
CA GLN A 579 -9.09 32.10 11.96
C GLN A 579 -9.22 33.27 10.98
N LEU A 580 -9.93 33.09 9.86
CA LEU A 580 -10.24 34.16 8.90
C LEU A 580 -11.43 35.04 9.34
N ASN A 581 -12.27 34.54 10.27
CA ASN A 581 -13.41 35.26 10.86
C ASN A 581 -13.08 35.96 12.20
N LYS A 582 -11.80 36.07 12.56
CA LYS A 582 -11.29 36.90 13.66
C LYS A 582 -10.27 37.88 13.08
#